data_AF-A0A0W8CTF7-F1
#
_entry.id   AF-A0A0W8CTF7-F1
#
_cell.length_a   1.000
_cell.length_b   1.000
_cell.length_c   1.000
_cell.angle_alpha   90.00
_cell.angle_beta   90.00
_cell.angle_gamma   90.00
#
_symmetry.space_group_name_H-M   'P 1'
#
loop_
_entity.id
_entity.type
_entity.pdbx_description
1 polymer ?
#
loop_
_entity_poly.entity_id
_entity_poly.type
_entity_poly.pdbx_seq_one_letter_code
_entity_poly.pdbx_strand_id
1 'polypeptide(L)'
;MALSTDGWSNTNNESFINFMLASPDMKPVFWKSIATGEEEHSGVYIASCINDVINEVETAIGAPGRICSVVTDNAKTMLTAWTELKKMRPTFSVRVWSSQL
;
A
#
# COMPACT_ATOMS: atom_id res chain seq x y z
N MET A 1 -7.43 10.34 4.70
CA MET A 1 -7.76 8.92 4.46
C MET A 1 -6.46 8.13 4.48
N ALA A 2 -6.50 6.88 4.94
CA ALA A 2 -5.36 5.98 4.95
C ALA A 2 -5.53 4.90 3.85
N LEU A 3 -4.42 4.57 3.19
CA LEU A 3 -4.33 3.40 2.33
C LEU A 3 -3.65 2.28 3.12
N SER A 4 -4.36 1.20 3.39
CA SER A 4 -3.80 -0.01 4.00
C SER A 4 -3.37 -0.98 2.92
N THR A 5 -2.18 -1.57 3.07
CA THR A 5 -1.62 -2.53 2.13
C THR A 5 -1.14 -3.78 2.84
N ASP A 6 -1.34 -4.94 2.24
CA ASP A 6 -0.97 -6.24 2.81
C ASP A 6 -0.42 -7.15 1.71
N GLY A 7 0.75 -7.75 1.96
CA GLY A 7 1.33 -8.75 1.09
C GLY A 7 0.75 -10.13 1.38
N TRP A 8 0.25 -10.80 0.35
CA TRP A 8 -0.36 -12.12 0.49
C TRP A 8 0.07 -13.06 -0.64
N SER A 9 0.41 -14.29 -0.31
CA SER A 9 0.63 -15.36 -1.29
C SER A 9 -0.54 -16.34 -1.27
N ASN A 10 -1.06 -16.69 -2.44
CA ASN A 10 -2.14 -17.68 -2.54
C ASN A 10 -1.62 -19.13 -2.41
N THR A 11 -2.53 -20.11 -2.46
CA THR A 11 -2.17 -21.54 -2.37
C THR A 11 -1.31 -22.06 -3.53
N ASN A 12 -1.25 -21.31 -4.64
CA ASN A 12 -0.40 -21.61 -5.79
C ASN A 12 0.95 -20.88 -5.73
N ASN A 13 1.27 -20.23 -4.61
CA ASN A 13 2.48 -19.45 -4.39
C ASN A 13 2.60 -18.23 -5.33
N GLU A 14 1.47 -17.65 -5.73
CA GLU A 14 1.43 -16.39 -6.47
C GLU A 14 1.36 -15.21 -5.50
N SER A 15 2.28 -14.27 -5.69
CA SER A 15 2.42 -12.96 -5.05
C SER A 15 1.25 -11.99 -5.29
N PHE A 16 0.59 -11.45 -4.26
CA PHE A 16 -0.38 -10.36 -4.35
C PHE A 16 -0.11 -9.24 -3.35
N ILE A 17 -0.54 -8.03 -3.70
CA ILE A 17 -0.67 -6.89 -2.77
C ILE A 17 -2.11 -6.43 -2.75
N ASN A 18 -2.71 -6.45 -1.57
CA ASN A 18 -4.06 -5.98 -1.34
C ASN A 18 -4.06 -4.51 -0.96
N PHE A 19 -5.05 -3.75 -1.44
CA PHE A 19 -5.20 -2.32 -1.14
C PHE A 19 -6.59 -2.05 -0.56
N MET A 20 -6.63 -1.43 0.61
CA MET A 20 -7.86 -1.04 1.29
C MET A 20 -7.84 0.44 1.67
N LEU A 21 -8.97 1.11 1.50
CA LEU A 21 -9.17 2.49 1.94
C LEU A 21 -9.85 2.52 3.30
N ALA A 22 -9.31 3.32 4.21
CA ALA A 22 -9.88 3.54 5.53
C ALA A 22 -9.96 5.04 5.85
N SER A 23 -11.11 5.47 6.34
CA SER A 23 -11.34 6.83 6.87
C SER A 23 -12.36 6.75 8.00
N PRO A 24 -12.31 7.63 9.03
CA PRO A 24 -13.29 7.63 10.12
C PRO A 24 -14.75 7.74 9.64
N ASP A 25 -14.96 8.44 8.54
CA ASP A 25 -16.30 8.75 8.00
C ASP A 25 -16.82 7.70 7.00
N MET A 26 -16.08 6.60 6.78
CA MET A 26 -16.50 5.53 5.87
C MET A 26 -16.21 4.15 6.44
N LYS A 27 -17.00 3.15 6.03
CA LYS A 27 -16.61 1.76 6.23
C LYS A 27 -15.35 1.47 5.39
N PRO A 28 -14.40 0.65 5.87
CA PRO A 28 -13.26 0.25 5.06
C PRO A 28 -13.71 -0.35 3.73
N VAL A 29 -13.06 0.06 2.64
CA VAL A 29 -13.38 -0.41 1.29
C VAL A 29 -12.16 -1.11 0.73
N PHE A 30 -12.34 -2.35 0.28
CA PHE A 30 -11.36 -3.00 -0.56
C PHE A 30 -11.33 -2.30 -1.92
N TRP A 31 -10.16 -1.76 -2.28
CA TRP A 31 -9.99 -1.03 -3.53
C TRP A 31 -9.64 -1.99 -4.66
N LYS A 32 -8.52 -2.72 -4.52
CA LYS A 32 -8.08 -3.74 -5.48
C LYS A 32 -7.01 -4.65 -4.90
N SER A 33 -6.70 -5.73 -5.61
CA SER A 33 -5.52 -6.55 -5.41
C SER A 33 -4.68 -6.55 -6.70
N ILE A 34 -3.37 -6.51 -6.57
CA ILE A 34 -2.42 -6.56 -7.68
C ILE A 34 -1.60 -7.84 -7.56
N ALA A 35 -1.61 -8.68 -8.59
CA ALA A 35 -0.67 -9.80 -8.69
C ALA A 35 0.73 -9.25 -8.99
N THR A 36 1.69 -9.52 -8.11
CA THR A 36 3.07 -9.05 -8.25
C THR A 36 3.93 -9.97 -9.12
N GLY A 37 3.54 -11.25 -9.25
CA GLY A 37 4.33 -12.24 -9.97
C GLY A 37 5.77 -12.32 -9.42
N GLU A 38 6.75 -12.42 -10.32
CA GLU A 38 8.17 -12.53 -9.96
C GLU A 38 8.77 -11.24 -9.33
N GLU A 39 8.08 -10.10 -9.43
CA GLU A 39 8.53 -8.80 -8.92
C GLU A 39 8.20 -8.59 -7.42
N GLU A 40 7.64 -9.62 -6.77
CA GLU A 40 7.23 -9.59 -5.36
C GLU A 40 8.35 -9.29 -4.36
N HIS A 41 9.61 -9.52 -4.77
CA HIS A 41 10.79 -9.26 -3.93
C HIS A 41 11.39 -7.86 -4.15
N SER A 42 10.84 -7.08 -5.08
CA SER A 42 11.33 -5.74 -5.39
C SER A 42 10.57 -4.68 -4.60
N GLY A 43 11.15 -4.19 -3.51
CA GLY A 43 10.57 -3.08 -2.73
C GLY A 43 10.31 -1.83 -3.58
N VAL A 44 11.12 -1.59 -4.62
CA VAL A 44 10.91 -0.49 -5.59
C VAL A 44 9.61 -0.69 -6.39
N TYR A 45 9.37 -1.91 -6.87
CA TYR A 45 8.16 -2.25 -7.61
C TYR A 45 6.91 -2.08 -6.73
N ILE A 46 6.95 -2.59 -5.50
CA ILE A 46 5.87 -2.44 -4.52
C ILE A 46 5.61 -0.95 -4.24
N ALA A 47 6.66 -0.14 -4.06
CA ALA A 47 6.51 1.30 -3.85
C ALA A 47 5.84 2.00 -5.03
N SER A 48 6.19 1.61 -6.27
CA SER A 48 5.52 2.11 -7.48
C SER A 48 4.04 1.72 -7.49
N CYS A 49 3.72 0.46 -7.20
CA CYS A 49 2.33 0.01 -7.12
C CYS A 49 1.52 0.83 -6.12
N ILE A 50 2.06 1.04 -4.91
CA ILE A 50 1.42 1.89 -3.88
C ILE A 50 1.23 3.32 -4.41
N ASN A 51 2.26 3.89 -5.03
CA ASN A 51 2.22 5.24 -5.57
C ASN A 51 1.12 5.40 -6.63
N ASP A 52 0.99 4.42 -7.52
CA ASP A 52 0.00 4.40 -8.60
C ASP A 52 -1.41 4.23 -8.05
N VAL A 53 -1.61 3.37 -7.04
CA VAL A 53 -2.91 3.23 -6.36
C VAL A 53 -3.33 4.54 -5.69
N ILE A 54 -2.40 5.25 -5.03
CA ILE A 54 -2.72 6.56 -4.44
C ILE A 54 -3.19 7.54 -5.52
N ASN A 55 -2.46 7.63 -6.65
CA ASN A 55 -2.83 8.52 -7.76
C ASN A 55 -4.22 8.17 -8.33
N GLU A 56 -4.48 6.87 -8.52
CA GLU A 56 -5.74 6.35 -9.02
C GLU A 56 -6.91 6.71 -8.09
N VAL A 57 -6.75 6.48 -6.79
CA VAL A 57 -7.78 6.79 -5.79
C VAL A 57 -8.06 8.29 -5.70
N GLU A 58 -7.01 9.12 -5.66
CA GLU A 58 -7.16 10.57 -5.61
C GLU A 58 -7.82 11.14 -6.86
N THR A 59 -7.52 10.55 -8.03
CA THR A 59 -8.17 10.87 -9.30
C THR A 59 -9.65 10.47 -9.29
N ALA A 60 -9.96 9.25 -8.82
CA ALA A 60 -11.34 8.76 -8.74
C ALA A 60 -12.21 9.58 -7.76
N ILE A 61 -11.63 10.07 -6.67
CA ILE A 61 -12.29 10.97 -5.71
C ILE A 61 -12.40 12.40 -6.26
N GLY A 62 -11.55 12.76 -7.23
CA GLY A 62 -11.47 14.12 -7.78
C GLY A 62 -10.82 15.13 -6.82
N ALA A 63 -9.99 14.67 -5.88
CA ALA A 63 -9.34 15.51 -4.88
C ALA A 63 -7.92 15.01 -4.57
N PRO A 64 -6.88 15.66 -5.13
CA PRO A 64 -5.49 15.37 -4.80
C PRO A 64 -5.18 15.53 -3.31
N GLY A 65 -4.25 14.72 -2.79
CA GLY A 65 -3.79 14.79 -1.39
C GLY A 65 -4.78 14.25 -0.36
N ARG A 66 -5.79 13.47 -0.76
CA ARG A 66 -6.77 12.87 0.16
C ARG A 66 -6.22 11.67 0.91
N ILE A 67 -5.26 10.96 0.33
CA ILE A 67 -4.51 9.94 1.06
C ILE A 67 -3.40 10.66 1.81
N CYS A 68 -3.41 10.58 3.14
CA CYS A 68 -2.43 11.24 4.00
C CYS A 68 -1.50 10.24 4.70
N SER A 69 -1.84 8.95 4.65
CA SER A 69 -1.03 7.90 5.25
C SER A 69 -1.12 6.58 4.50
N VAL A 70 -0.06 5.79 4.62
CA VAL A 70 0.00 4.40 4.16
C VAL A 70 0.29 3.50 5.36
N VAL A 71 -0.47 2.42 5.50
CA VAL A 71 -0.28 1.40 6.53
C VAL A 71 0.12 0.10 5.83
N THR A 72 1.27 -0.47 6.19
CA THR A 72 1.77 -1.72 5.59
C THR A 72 2.04 -2.77 6.67
N ASP A 73 2.13 -4.04 6.27
CA ASP A 73 2.73 -5.08 7.11
C ASP A 73 4.24 -4.83 7.36
N ASN A 74 4.84 -5.65 8.22
CA ASN A 74 6.25 -5.56 8.62
C ASN A 74 7.19 -6.50 7.83
N ALA A 75 6.76 -7.05 6.70
CA ALA A 75 7.63 -7.87 5.87
C ALA A 75 8.82 -7.04 5.37
N LYS A 76 9.99 -7.68 5.23
CA LYS A 76 11.23 -6.99 4.83
C LYS A 76 11.06 -6.19 3.53
N THR A 77 10.38 -6.76 2.54
CA THR A 77 10.11 -6.10 1.26
C THR A 77 9.23 -4.86 1.42
N MET A 78 8.24 -4.91 2.32
CA MET A 78 7.39 -3.75 2.63
C MET A 78 8.16 -2.63 3.34
N LEU A 79 9.14 -2.97 4.19
CA LEU A 79 10.05 -1.98 4.79
C LEU A 79 10.95 -1.30 3.74
N THR A 80 11.43 -2.05 2.74
CA THR A 80 12.15 -1.46 1.60
C THR A 80 11.22 -0.59 0.76
N ALA A 81 10.01 -1.06 0.48
CA ALA A 81 9.01 -0.31 -0.29
C ALA A 81 8.62 1.01 0.37
N TRP A 82 8.47 1.02 1.71
CA TRP A 82 8.32 2.24 2.49
C TRP A 82 9.44 3.22 2.14
N THR A 83 10.70 2.76 2.22
CA THR A 83 11.86 3.64 2.10
C THR A 83 11.87 4.33 0.75
N GLU A 84 11.49 3.62 -0.31
CA GLU A 84 11.34 4.19 -1.65
C GLU A 84 10.12 5.11 -1.76
N LEU A 85 8.97 4.72 -1.19
CA LEU A 85 7.77 5.54 -1.20
C LEU A 85 7.97 6.88 -0.50
N LYS A 86 8.73 6.93 0.60
CA LYS A 86 9.09 8.19 1.27
C LYS A 86 9.88 9.14 0.38
N LYS A 87 10.73 8.61 -0.52
CA LYS A 87 11.47 9.45 -1.48
C LYS A 87 10.52 10.04 -2.52
N MET A 88 9.54 9.24 -2.97
CA MET A 88 8.51 9.68 -3.93
C MET A 88 7.52 10.67 -3.31
N ARG A 89 7.19 10.48 -2.02
CA ARG A 89 6.14 11.20 -1.29
C ARG A 89 6.61 11.63 0.11
N PRO A 90 7.42 12.70 0.23
CA PRO A 90 8.05 13.11 1.49
C PRO A 90 7.08 13.54 2.59
N THR A 91 5.86 13.94 2.22
CA THR A 91 4.84 14.48 3.13
C THR A 91 3.95 13.41 3.77
N PHE A 92 4.05 12.15 3.33
CA PHE A 92 3.18 11.07 3.83
C PHE A 92 3.66 10.50 5.17
N SER A 93 2.70 10.24 6.06
CA SER A 93 2.96 9.45 7.27
C SER A 93 2.80 7.96 6.93
N VAL A 94 3.89 7.20 6.99
CA VAL A 94 3.86 5.74 6.81
C VAL A 94 3.96 5.07 8.19
N ARG A 95 3.11 4.08 8.45
CA ARG A 95 3.09 3.31 9.71
C ARG A 95 3.11 1.82 9.42
N VAL A 96 4.02 1.10 10.08
CA VAL A 96 4.04 -0.38 10.06
C VAL A 96 3.14 -0.89 11.16
N TRP A 97 2.29 -1.85 10.81
CA TRP A 97 1.53 -2.60 11.79
C TRP A 97 2.43 -3.71 12.37
N SER A 98 2.70 -3.63 13.68
CA SER A 98 3.47 -4.62 14.42
C SER A 98 2.53 -5.33 15.37
N SER A 99 2.34 -6.64 15.19
CA SER A 99 1.79 -7.50 16.22
C SER A 99 2.88 -7.74 17.27
N GLN A 100 3.00 -6.84 18.25
CA GLN A 100 3.58 -7.26 19.53
C GLN A 100 2.54 -8.14 20.23
N LEU A 101 2.68 -9.45 20.03
CA LEU A 101 2.40 -10.48 21.03
C LEU A 101 3.73 -11.14 21.37
#